data_AF-A0A8E2EI30-F1
#
_entry.id   AF-A0A8E2EI30-F1
#
_cell.length_a   1.000
_cell.length_b   1.000
_cell.length_c   1.000
_cell.angle_alpha   90.00
_cell.angle_beta   90.00
_cell.angle_gamma   90.00
#
_symmetry.space_group_name_H-M   'P 1'
#
loop_
_entity.id
_entity.type
_entity.pdbx_description
1 polymer ?
#
loop_
_entity_poly.entity_id
_entity_poly.type
_entity_poly.pdbx_seq_one_letter_code
_entity_poly.pdbx_strand_id
1 'polypeptide(L)'
;MRSFLLTFILAVGAVASLGATSDYWGDYTWSYEDEPTAAYYEKHGKEPPQVAAPVTTVKVEKSYVVKLECLGCPFRVRTTPETWQEPPQDNSLLLNFTIDNDARTLLVNGKRIAPLAPAPLNIYAYQTPANLSADIMQKMVDMQMLDESWNVGTKYGTFALSYEHTIAPTAERFVSLLQFNITNIDIKYGQYPGGAALEQPEQKFVQLTLSRANAEEGLKIKQIELVGRDSRIKAAKLPCGRDAPVYRSIFRSTEWDYYGQQGTWMRTWHVVAWQTGDWLEAKIPIFILIVICAGACFLVRWRAALMRAKEMRDETEDAEAALLEPEEIKEKDKVEEVVEKLEGEDEEPDDALPEATKPSLLD
;
A
#
# COMPACT_ATOMS: atom_id res chain seq x y z
N MET A 1 2.17 -16.49 46.71
CA MET A 1 2.85 -15.37 46.02
C MET A 1 3.60 -15.94 44.82
N ARG A 2 2.95 -15.99 43.65
CA ARG A 2 3.51 -16.57 42.42
C ARG A 2 3.17 -15.67 41.23
N SER A 3 4.18 -15.48 40.39
CA SER A 3 4.11 -15.13 38.96
C SER A 3 3.33 -13.89 38.52
N PHE A 4 4.08 -12.80 38.28
CA PHE A 4 3.79 -11.87 37.19
C PHE A 4 5.13 -11.47 36.55
N LEU A 5 5.59 -12.31 35.62
CA LEU A 5 6.81 -12.08 34.84
C LEU A 5 6.58 -12.71 33.47
N LEU A 6 5.85 -12.00 32.60
CA LEU A 6 5.66 -12.41 31.20
C LEU A 6 5.08 -11.26 30.37
N THR A 7 5.95 -10.44 29.80
CA THR A 7 5.84 -10.08 28.38
C THR A 7 7.20 -9.63 27.86
N PHE A 8 7.95 -10.62 27.37
CA PHE A 8 9.17 -10.47 26.59
C PHE A 8 8.78 -10.11 25.15
N ILE A 9 9.37 -9.02 24.65
CA ILE A 9 10.03 -8.86 23.34
C ILE A 9 9.28 -9.46 22.12
N LEU A 10 8.61 -8.58 21.36
CA LEU A 10 8.46 -8.73 19.90
C LEU A 10 9.09 -7.52 19.22
N ALA A 11 10.42 -7.56 19.10
CA ALA A 11 11.19 -6.70 18.21
C ALA A 11 12.15 -7.59 17.42
N VAL A 12 11.60 -8.41 16.53
CA VAL A 12 12.39 -9.24 15.61
C VAL A 12 11.80 -9.05 14.22
N GLY A 13 12.61 -8.53 13.30
CA GLY A 13 12.36 -8.65 11.87
C GLY A 13 12.13 -7.36 11.08
N ALA A 14 12.85 -6.27 11.38
CA ALA A 14 13.05 -5.19 10.41
C ALA A 14 14.55 -5.12 10.02
N VAL A 15 15.06 -6.23 9.49
CA VAL A 15 16.42 -6.28 8.91
C VAL A 15 16.30 -6.08 7.40
N ALA A 16 16.59 -4.85 7.01
CA ALA A 16 17.20 -4.44 5.74
C ALA A 16 16.60 -5.00 4.43
N SER A 17 15.58 -4.31 3.92
CA SER A 17 15.60 -3.91 2.50
C SER A 17 16.33 -2.56 2.40
N LEU A 18 17.59 -2.50 2.83
CA LEU A 18 18.49 -1.46 2.35
C LEU A 18 18.81 -1.87 0.92
N GLY A 19 17.90 -1.55 0.00
CA GLY A 19 18.17 -1.61 -1.44
C GLY A 19 19.48 -0.86 -1.66
N ALA A 20 20.39 -1.48 -2.41
CA ALA A 20 21.79 -1.07 -2.54
C ALA A 20 21.92 0.42 -2.90
N THR A 21 21.92 1.29 -1.90
CA THR A 21 22.39 2.65 -2.04
C THR A 21 23.90 2.50 -2.13
N SER A 22 24.49 2.92 -3.25
CA SER A 22 25.94 3.06 -3.31
C SER A 22 26.37 3.89 -2.10
N ASP A 23 27.30 3.39 -1.29
CA ASP A 23 27.89 4.15 -0.18
C ASP A 23 28.58 5.44 -0.69
N TYR A 24 28.78 5.56 -2.01
CA TYR A 24 29.40 6.69 -2.67
C TYR A 24 28.36 7.69 -3.19
N TRP A 25 28.16 8.78 -2.45
CA TRP A 25 27.31 9.91 -2.85
C TRP A 25 27.62 10.49 -4.24
N GLY A 26 28.86 10.36 -4.71
CA GLY A 26 29.28 10.83 -6.04
C GLY A 26 28.60 10.10 -7.20
N ASP A 27 28.01 8.93 -6.95
CA ASP A 27 27.26 8.19 -7.96
C ASP A 27 25.90 8.80 -8.26
N TYR A 28 25.40 9.72 -7.42
CA TYR A 28 24.09 10.36 -7.59
C TYR A 28 24.17 11.74 -8.25
N THR A 29 25.36 12.30 -8.48
CA THR A 29 25.50 13.68 -9.02
C THR A 29 24.79 13.87 -10.36
N TRP A 30 24.74 12.82 -11.19
CA TRP A 30 24.04 12.85 -12.48
C TRP A 30 22.53 13.14 -12.35
N SER A 31 21.90 12.80 -11.21
CA SER A 31 20.49 13.05 -11.00
C SER A 31 20.21 14.51 -10.64
N TYR A 32 21.24 15.31 -10.32
CA TYR A 32 21.10 16.71 -9.92
C TYR A 32 21.75 17.69 -10.91
N GLU A 33 22.83 17.29 -11.57
CA GLU A 33 23.56 18.14 -12.52
C GLU A 33 22.89 18.15 -13.89
N ASP A 34 22.79 19.30 -14.53
CA ASP A 34 22.26 19.42 -15.89
C ASP A 34 23.14 18.67 -16.90
N GLU A 35 22.49 18.03 -17.88
CA GLU A 35 23.24 17.41 -18.96
C GLU A 35 23.87 18.48 -19.84
N PRO A 36 25.13 18.31 -20.28
CA PRO A 36 25.72 19.25 -21.20
C PRO A 36 24.90 19.35 -22.50
N THR A 37 24.67 20.55 -22.98
CA THR A 37 23.89 20.80 -24.20
C THR A 37 24.68 20.44 -25.47
N ALA A 38 24.02 20.29 -26.61
CA ALA A 38 24.70 20.06 -27.89
C ALA A 38 25.78 21.12 -28.19
N ALA A 39 25.50 22.39 -27.87
CA ALA A 39 26.45 23.49 -28.01
C ALA A 39 27.68 23.35 -27.10
N TYR A 40 27.54 22.73 -25.92
CA TYR A 40 28.68 22.42 -25.05
C TYR A 40 29.61 21.40 -25.73
N TYR A 41 29.06 20.34 -26.31
CA TYR A 41 29.85 19.31 -26.99
C TYR A 41 30.60 19.88 -28.21
N GLU A 42 29.91 20.68 -29.02
CA GLU A 42 30.49 21.38 -30.18
C GLU A 42 31.66 22.29 -29.77
N LYS A 43 31.48 23.12 -28.72
CA LYS A 43 32.52 24.03 -28.22
C LYS A 43 33.78 23.31 -27.72
N HIS A 44 33.65 22.07 -27.24
CA HIS A 44 34.76 21.28 -26.70
C HIS A 44 35.30 20.26 -27.71
N GLY A 45 34.82 20.26 -28.96
CA GLY A 45 35.25 19.30 -29.98
C GLY A 45 34.94 17.85 -29.60
N LYS A 46 33.85 17.62 -28.85
CA LYS A 46 33.37 16.29 -28.47
C LYS A 46 32.12 15.96 -29.28
N GLU A 47 31.93 14.70 -29.62
CA GLU A 47 30.68 14.24 -30.24
C GLU A 47 29.56 14.23 -29.19
N PRO A 48 28.32 14.64 -29.55
CA PRO A 48 27.19 14.56 -28.65
C PRO A 48 26.90 13.08 -28.30
N PRO A 49 26.45 12.80 -27.07
CA PRO A 49 26.17 11.44 -26.65
C PRO A 49 25.01 10.85 -27.46
N GLN A 50 25.02 9.53 -27.61
CA GLN A 50 23.92 8.83 -28.26
C GLN A 50 22.62 9.06 -27.48
N VAL A 51 21.56 9.49 -28.17
CA VAL A 51 20.23 9.66 -27.56
C VAL A 51 19.65 8.29 -27.21
N ALA A 52 19.07 8.17 -26.02
CA ALA A 52 18.43 6.95 -25.55
C ALA A 52 17.31 6.52 -26.52
N ALA A 53 17.22 5.22 -26.79
CA ALA A 53 16.18 4.64 -27.62
C ALA A 53 14.78 4.89 -27.00
N PRO A 54 13.71 4.96 -27.81
CA PRO A 54 12.34 5.11 -27.28
C PRO A 54 11.91 3.97 -26.36
N VAL A 55 12.46 2.78 -26.57
CA VAL A 55 12.26 1.59 -25.73
C VAL A 55 13.62 1.04 -25.34
N THR A 56 13.87 0.94 -24.04
CA THR A 56 15.08 0.35 -23.45
C THR A 56 14.70 -0.94 -22.74
N THR A 57 15.34 -2.05 -23.10
CA THR A 57 15.10 -3.34 -22.46
C THR A 57 15.94 -3.45 -21.19
N VAL A 58 15.27 -3.56 -20.03
CA VAL A 58 15.94 -3.78 -18.74
C VAL A 58 16.17 -5.27 -18.53
N LYS A 59 15.11 -6.07 -18.71
CA LYS A 59 15.16 -7.52 -18.63
C LYS A 59 14.23 -8.11 -19.68
N VAL A 60 14.81 -8.87 -20.61
CA VAL A 60 14.08 -9.52 -21.71
C VAL A 60 12.86 -10.26 -21.17
N GLU A 61 11.71 -10.04 -21.82
CA GLU A 61 10.38 -10.58 -21.48
C GLU A 61 9.80 -10.16 -20.11
N LYS A 62 10.55 -9.44 -19.26
CA LYS A 62 10.12 -9.05 -17.91
C LYS A 62 9.98 -7.55 -17.71
N SER A 63 10.92 -6.73 -18.16
CA SER A 63 10.99 -5.31 -17.81
C SER A 63 11.54 -4.44 -18.95
N TYR A 64 10.82 -3.35 -19.23
CA TYR A 64 11.12 -2.40 -20.31
C TYR A 64 10.86 -0.97 -19.82
N VAL A 65 11.77 -0.05 -20.14
CA VAL A 65 11.59 1.39 -19.92
C VAL A 65 11.25 2.05 -21.24
N VAL A 66 10.14 2.77 -21.27
CA VAL A 66 9.64 3.50 -22.43
C VAL A 66 9.81 4.98 -22.20
N LYS A 67 10.51 5.64 -23.13
CA LYS A 67 10.61 7.09 -23.24
C LYS A 67 9.52 7.58 -24.19
N LEU A 68 8.40 8.02 -23.62
CA LEU A 68 7.23 8.49 -24.37
C LEU A 68 7.30 10.01 -24.56
N GLU A 69 7.40 10.47 -25.80
CA GLU A 69 7.36 11.91 -26.12
C GLU A 69 6.08 12.56 -25.58
N CYS A 70 6.20 13.77 -25.00
CA CYS A 70 5.10 14.48 -24.35
C CYS A 70 4.85 15.80 -25.09
N LEU A 71 4.06 15.74 -26.16
CA LEU A 71 3.91 16.87 -27.08
C LEU A 71 3.09 17.99 -26.43
N GLY A 72 3.68 19.19 -26.35
CA GLY A 72 3.05 20.37 -25.73
C GLY A 72 3.01 20.34 -24.20
N CYS A 73 3.74 19.45 -23.56
CA CYS A 73 3.79 19.37 -22.10
C CYS A 73 4.69 20.48 -21.52
N PRO A 74 4.29 21.15 -20.42
CA PRO A 74 5.13 22.12 -19.74
C PRO A 74 6.39 21.44 -19.19
N PHE A 75 7.55 22.09 -19.27
CA PHE A 75 8.81 21.54 -18.74
C PHE A 75 9.15 22.14 -17.38
N ARG A 76 9.23 21.29 -16.35
CA ARG A 76 9.55 21.70 -14.97
C ARG A 76 11.06 21.71 -14.78
N VAL A 77 11.60 22.85 -14.35
CA VAL A 77 12.99 22.98 -13.93
C VAL A 77 13.03 23.05 -12.41
N ARG A 78 13.73 22.09 -11.77
CA ARG A 78 13.92 22.07 -10.31
C ARG A 78 15.00 23.07 -9.88
N THR A 79 14.67 24.35 -9.95
CA THR A 79 15.40 25.43 -9.27
C THR A 79 14.79 25.70 -7.89
N THR A 80 15.44 26.52 -7.06
CA THR A 80 14.86 27.02 -5.79
C THR A 80 14.62 28.53 -5.91
N PRO A 81 13.37 29.00 -6.14
CA PRO A 81 12.11 28.27 -6.27
C PRO A 81 11.97 27.51 -7.60
N GLU A 82 11.05 26.53 -7.65
CA GLU A 82 10.81 25.77 -8.88
C GLU A 82 10.21 26.66 -9.96
N THR A 83 10.66 26.49 -11.20
CA THR A 83 10.22 27.32 -12.33
C THR A 83 9.80 26.47 -13.52
N TRP A 84 8.93 27.03 -14.35
CA TRP A 84 8.54 26.46 -15.63
C TRP A 84 9.36 27.10 -16.73
N GLN A 85 9.89 26.29 -17.64
CA GLN A 85 10.64 26.81 -18.78
C GLN A 85 9.70 27.35 -19.84
N GLU A 86 9.95 28.58 -20.30
CA GLU A 86 9.20 29.23 -21.39
C GLU A 86 10.18 29.70 -22.50
N PRO A 87 10.04 29.22 -23.75
CA PRO A 87 9.11 28.17 -24.20
C PRO A 87 9.45 26.78 -23.60
N PRO A 88 8.47 25.88 -23.48
CA PRO A 88 8.74 24.53 -23.01
C PRO A 88 9.66 23.82 -24.02
N GLN A 89 10.72 23.19 -23.52
CA GLN A 89 11.56 22.34 -24.36
C GLN A 89 10.90 20.98 -24.63
N ASP A 90 11.32 20.32 -25.70
CA ASP A 90 10.88 18.97 -26.03
C ASP A 90 11.23 18.00 -24.91
N ASN A 91 10.22 17.26 -24.47
CA ASN A 91 10.32 16.42 -23.28
C ASN A 91 9.61 15.08 -23.48
N SER A 92 9.85 14.18 -22.55
CA SER A 92 9.33 12.82 -22.56
C SER A 92 8.97 12.38 -21.15
N LEU A 93 8.05 11.44 -21.06
CA LEU A 93 7.66 10.76 -19.83
C LEU A 93 8.33 9.38 -19.80
N LEU A 94 8.94 9.04 -18.68
CA LEU A 94 9.51 7.71 -18.47
C LEU A 94 8.50 6.77 -17.81
N LEU A 95 8.28 5.63 -18.47
CA LEU A 95 7.37 4.58 -18.04
C LEU A 95 8.12 3.26 -17.97
N ASN A 96 8.20 2.68 -16.79
CA ASN A 96 8.78 1.37 -16.51
C ASN A 96 7.66 0.32 -16.47
N PHE A 97 7.59 -0.51 -17.50
CA PHE A 97 6.70 -1.66 -17.58
C PHE A 97 7.41 -2.89 -17.07
N THR A 98 6.96 -3.46 -15.95
CA THR A 98 7.61 -4.61 -15.33
C THR A 98 6.60 -5.68 -14.94
N ILE A 99 6.90 -6.93 -15.26
CA ILE A 99 6.21 -8.10 -14.71
C ILE A 99 6.71 -8.30 -13.28
N ASP A 100 5.79 -8.31 -12.32
CA ASP A 100 6.08 -8.49 -10.91
C ASP A 100 6.66 -9.89 -10.61
N ASN A 101 7.16 -10.09 -9.41
CA ASN A 101 7.77 -11.34 -8.95
C ASN A 101 6.77 -12.50 -8.90
N ASP A 102 5.47 -12.21 -8.76
CA ASP A 102 4.39 -13.20 -8.87
C ASP A 102 4.22 -13.76 -10.30
N ALA A 103 4.88 -13.15 -11.27
CA ALA A 103 4.78 -13.41 -12.70
C ALA A 103 3.33 -13.38 -13.23
N ARG A 104 2.40 -12.72 -12.54
CA ARG A 104 0.98 -12.62 -12.92
C ARG A 104 0.54 -11.18 -13.09
N THR A 105 1.30 -10.26 -12.50
CA THR A 105 0.97 -8.85 -12.43
C THR A 105 1.89 -8.03 -13.34
N LEU A 106 1.31 -7.16 -14.16
CA LEU A 106 2.03 -6.13 -14.92
C LEU A 106 1.94 -4.81 -14.16
N LEU A 107 3.10 -4.22 -13.90
CA LEU A 107 3.29 -2.96 -13.21
C LEU A 107 3.72 -1.87 -14.22
N VAL A 108 3.29 -0.63 -13.98
CA VAL A 108 3.80 0.59 -14.60
C VAL A 108 4.29 1.51 -13.49
N ASN A 109 5.58 1.83 -13.47
CA ASN A 109 6.22 2.62 -12.42
C ASN A 109 5.85 2.11 -11.01
N GLY A 110 5.97 0.79 -10.80
CA GLY A 110 5.63 0.11 -9.56
C GLY A 110 4.12 -0.14 -9.32
N LYS A 111 3.23 0.45 -10.13
CA LYS A 111 1.77 0.34 -9.93
C LYS A 111 1.12 -0.69 -10.85
N ARG A 112 0.31 -1.58 -10.29
CA ARG A 112 -0.41 -2.63 -11.04
C ARG A 112 -1.41 -2.08 -12.06
N ILE A 113 -1.24 -2.47 -13.32
CA ILE A 113 -2.18 -2.18 -14.42
C ILE A 113 -2.88 -3.42 -14.98
N ALA A 114 -2.27 -4.61 -14.84
CA ALA A 114 -2.90 -5.86 -15.25
C ALA A 114 -2.61 -7.01 -14.26
N PRO A 115 -3.57 -7.92 -13.98
CA PRO A 115 -4.98 -7.79 -14.35
C PRO A 115 -5.58 -6.57 -13.65
N LEU A 116 -6.72 -6.09 -14.18
CA LEU A 116 -7.34 -4.83 -13.76
C LEU A 116 -7.45 -4.76 -12.24
N ALA A 117 -6.81 -3.77 -11.64
CA ALA A 117 -6.94 -3.52 -10.20
C ALA A 117 -8.39 -3.10 -9.87
N PRO A 118 -8.92 -3.48 -8.70
CA PRO A 118 -10.29 -3.12 -8.29
C PRO A 118 -10.50 -1.60 -8.20
N ALA A 119 -9.42 -0.84 -7.98
CA ALA A 119 -9.39 0.60 -8.11
C ALA A 119 -8.22 1.01 -9.03
N PRO A 120 -8.42 1.94 -9.97
CA PRO A 120 -7.33 2.46 -10.78
C PRO A 120 -6.34 3.24 -9.90
N LEU A 121 -5.06 3.10 -10.22
CA LEU A 121 -3.97 3.55 -9.37
C LEU A 121 -3.44 4.91 -9.84
N ASN A 122 -3.08 5.78 -8.89
CA ASN A 122 -2.32 6.98 -9.19
C ASN A 122 -0.92 6.58 -9.67
N ILE A 123 -0.67 6.69 -10.96
CA ILE A 123 0.64 6.45 -11.57
C ILE A 123 1.33 7.80 -11.74
N TYR A 124 2.60 7.86 -11.34
CA TYR A 124 3.45 9.03 -11.55
C TYR A 124 4.53 8.67 -12.56
N ALA A 125 4.89 9.61 -13.43
CA ALA A 125 6.02 9.44 -14.36
C ALA A 125 7.00 10.60 -14.23
N TYR A 126 8.28 10.27 -14.37
CA TYR A 126 9.34 11.27 -14.46
C TYR A 126 9.32 11.94 -15.83
N GLN A 127 9.43 13.27 -15.81
CA GLN A 127 9.66 14.08 -16.99
C GLN A 127 11.15 14.20 -17.24
N THR A 128 11.58 13.84 -18.44
CA THR A 128 12.95 14.00 -18.91
C THR A 128 12.99 14.82 -20.19
N PRO A 129 14.13 15.43 -20.55
CA PRO A 129 14.33 15.97 -21.89
C PRO A 129 14.15 14.89 -22.97
N ALA A 130 13.64 15.26 -24.15
CA ALA A 130 13.45 14.30 -25.25
C ALA A 130 14.79 13.73 -25.76
N ASN A 131 15.85 14.54 -25.70
CA ASN A 131 17.22 14.21 -26.07
C ASN A 131 18.03 13.54 -24.93
N LEU A 132 17.37 12.94 -23.94
CA LEU A 132 18.02 12.19 -22.86
C LEU A 132 19.06 11.20 -23.42
N SER A 133 20.30 11.27 -22.93
CA SER A 133 21.39 10.41 -23.38
C SER A 133 21.22 8.95 -22.94
N ALA A 134 21.76 8.01 -23.74
CA ALA A 134 21.71 6.58 -23.48
C ALA A 134 22.43 6.21 -22.16
N ASP A 135 23.56 6.86 -21.89
CA ASP A 135 24.33 6.65 -20.65
C ASP A 135 23.53 7.03 -19.41
N ILE A 136 22.79 8.15 -19.45
CA ILE A 136 21.94 8.59 -18.34
C ILE A 136 20.72 7.68 -18.20
N MET A 137 20.09 7.27 -19.30
CA MET A 137 19.02 6.26 -19.26
C MET A 137 19.51 4.96 -18.61
N GLN A 138 20.72 4.50 -18.94
CA GLN A 138 21.30 3.31 -18.34
C GLN A 138 21.53 3.51 -16.83
N LYS A 139 22.04 4.66 -16.40
CA LYS A 139 22.15 4.98 -14.95
C LYS A 139 20.81 5.01 -14.24
N MET A 140 19.76 5.55 -14.86
CA MET A 140 18.40 5.52 -14.31
C MET A 140 17.91 4.09 -14.09
N VAL A 141 18.22 3.19 -15.02
CA VAL A 141 17.88 1.77 -14.93
C VAL A 141 18.71 1.07 -13.85
N ASP A 142 20.03 1.22 -13.90
CA ASP A 142 20.97 0.53 -13.00
C ASP A 142 20.78 0.94 -11.55
N MET A 143 20.48 2.22 -11.30
CA MET A 143 20.22 2.75 -9.96
C MET A 143 18.73 2.71 -9.58
N GLN A 144 17.89 2.06 -10.37
CA GLN A 144 16.47 1.85 -10.09
C GLN A 144 15.70 3.16 -9.83
N MET A 145 16.03 4.25 -10.53
CA MET A 145 15.38 5.56 -10.34
C MET A 145 13.86 5.52 -10.56
N LEU A 146 13.38 4.59 -11.39
CA LEU A 146 11.96 4.43 -11.71
C LEU A 146 11.21 3.49 -10.75
N ASP A 147 11.88 2.99 -9.71
CA ASP A 147 11.31 2.12 -8.68
C ASP A 147 10.89 2.94 -7.45
N GLU A 148 9.99 2.38 -6.64
CA GLU A 148 9.53 2.99 -5.39
C GLU A 148 10.65 3.10 -4.34
N SER A 149 11.71 2.31 -4.52
CA SER A 149 12.92 2.34 -3.68
C SER A 149 13.75 3.62 -3.86
N TRP A 150 13.57 4.36 -4.95
CA TRP A 150 14.29 5.61 -5.21
C TRP A 150 13.80 6.74 -4.30
N ASN A 151 14.62 7.07 -3.31
CA ASN A 151 14.35 8.14 -2.32
C ASN A 151 15.32 9.33 -2.43
N VAL A 152 16.28 9.26 -3.36
CA VAL A 152 17.23 10.33 -3.61
C VAL A 152 16.51 11.39 -4.44
N GLY A 153 16.71 12.67 -4.13
CA GLY A 153 16.17 13.74 -4.96
C GLY A 153 16.66 13.62 -6.42
N THR A 154 15.94 14.26 -7.33
CA THR A 154 16.36 14.32 -8.74
C THR A 154 16.00 15.68 -9.33
N LYS A 155 16.63 16.09 -10.42
CA LYS A 155 16.26 17.27 -11.20
C LYS A 155 15.00 17.04 -12.02
N TYR A 156 14.66 15.78 -12.30
CA TYR A 156 13.50 15.41 -13.11
C TYR A 156 12.20 15.63 -12.33
N GLY A 157 11.26 16.36 -12.93
CA GLY A 157 9.91 16.54 -12.39
C GLY A 157 9.11 15.24 -12.44
N THR A 158 8.10 15.11 -11.59
CA THR A 158 7.14 14.00 -11.63
C THR A 158 5.74 14.54 -11.88
N PHE A 159 4.98 13.89 -12.77
CA PHE A 159 3.57 14.21 -13.01
C PHE A 159 2.67 13.05 -12.64
N ALA A 160 1.49 13.35 -12.10
CA ALA A 160 0.42 12.37 -12.00
C ALA A 160 -0.18 12.15 -13.39
N LEU A 161 -0.45 10.91 -13.74
CA LEU A 161 -0.98 10.55 -15.05
C LEU A 161 -2.50 10.34 -14.98
N SER A 162 -3.22 11.01 -15.87
CA SER A 162 -4.53 10.54 -16.33
C SER A 162 -4.30 9.65 -17.55
N TYR A 163 -4.88 8.46 -17.56
CA TYR A 163 -4.61 7.47 -18.59
C TYR A 163 -5.83 6.64 -18.92
N GLU A 164 -5.80 6.07 -20.12
CA GLU A 164 -6.73 5.07 -20.59
C GLU A 164 -5.92 3.80 -20.84
N HIS A 165 -6.39 2.69 -20.31
CA HIS A 165 -5.84 1.39 -20.66
C HIS A 165 -6.90 0.51 -21.30
N THR A 166 -6.50 -0.19 -22.35
CA THR A 166 -7.36 -1.09 -23.12
C THR A 166 -6.69 -2.44 -23.24
N ILE A 167 -7.40 -3.51 -22.88
CA ILE A 167 -6.92 -4.88 -22.98
C ILE A 167 -7.85 -5.64 -23.92
N ALA A 168 -7.28 -6.31 -24.92
CA ALA A 168 -8.02 -7.18 -25.83
C ALA A 168 -7.26 -8.49 -26.06
N PRO A 169 -7.98 -9.63 -26.13
CA PRO A 169 -7.36 -10.88 -26.57
C PRO A 169 -7.04 -10.78 -28.07
N THR A 170 -5.96 -11.45 -28.47
CA THR A 170 -5.60 -11.61 -29.89
C THR A 170 -6.17 -12.92 -30.43
N ALA A 171 -5.99 -13.19 -31.74
CA ALA A 171 -6.35 -14.48 -32.33
C ALA A 171 -5.49 -15.64 -31.79
N GLU A 172 -4.29 -15.35 -31.29
CA GLU A 172 -3.40 -16.32 -30.67
C GLU A 172 -3.86 -16.67 -29.25
N ARG A 173 -3.85 -17.96 -28.93
CA ARG A 173 -4.24 -18.45 -27.60
C ARG A 173 -3.27 -17.88 -26.55
N PHE A 174 -3.82 -17.38 -25.45
CA PHE A 174 -3.07 -16.82 -24.32
C PHE A 174 -2.19 -15.60 -24.65
N VAL A 175 -2.48 -14.92 -25.76
CA VAL A 175 -1.84 -13.66 -26.13
C VAL A 175 -2.87 -12.54 -26.07
N SER A 176 -2.57 -11.50 -25.32
CA SER A 176 -3.41 -10.31 -25.16
C SER A 176 -2.62 -9.07 -25.52
N LEU A 177 -3.29 -8.15 -26.21
CA LEU A 177 -2.77 -6.83 -26.54
C LEU A 177 -3.24 -5.85 -25.46
N LEU A 178 -2.30 -5.09 -24.88
CA LEU A 178 -2.56 -4.03 -23.93
C LEU A 178 -2.13 -2.70 -24.54
N GLN A 179 -3.03 -1.73 -24.63
CA GLN A 179 -2.70 -0.35 -24.96
C GLN A 179 -2.79 0.53 -23.71
N PHE A 180 -1.76 1.33 -23.47
CA PHE A 180 -1.66 2.28 -22.37
C PHE A 180 -1.46 3.69 -22.94
N ASN A 181 -2.52 4.48 -22.91
CA ASN A 181 -2.60 5.82 -23.48
C ASN A 181 -2.69 6.89 -22.39
N ILE A 182 -1.71 7.79 -22.32
CA ILE A 182 -1.76 8.91 -21.38
C ILE A 182 -2.63 10.01 -21.99
N THR A 183 -3.70 10.38 -21.29
CA THR A 183 -4.65 11.41 -21.75
C THR A 183 -4.29 12.78 -21.22
N ASN A 184 -3.93 12.90 -19.94
CA ASN A 184 -3.46 14.15 -19.34
C ASN A 184 -2.29 13.90 -18.40
N ILE A 185 -1.47 14.93 -18.20
CA ILE A 185 -0.56 15.04 -17.05
C ILE A 185 -1.10 16.08 -16.09
N ASP A 186 -1.04 15.77 -14.80
CA ASP A 186 -1.60 16.60 -13.74
C ASP A 186 -0.52 16.91 -12.68
N ILE A 187 -0.45 18.18 -12.30
CA ILE A 187 0.40 18.72 -11.24
C ILE A 187 -0.51 18.98 -10.03
N LYS A 188 -0.59 17.99 -9.13
CA LYS A 188 -1.47 18.07 -7.95
C LYS A 188 -0.91 18.95 -6.83
N TYR A 189 0.41 19.04 -6.72
CA TYR A 189 1.11 19.70 -5.62
C TYR A 189 2.13 20.71 -6.15
N GLY A 190 2.30 21.83 -5.44
CA GLY A 190 3.25 22.88 -5.78
C GLY A 190 2.62 24.27 -5.82
N GLN A 191 3.43 25.28 -6.13
CA GLN A 191 2.97 26.67 -6.25
C GLN A 191 2.07 26.91 -7.47
N TYR A 192 2.16 26.04 -8.47
CA TYR A 192 1.45 26.15 -9.75
C TYR A 192 0.74 24.83 -10.08
N PRO A 193 -0.38 24.51 -9.39
CA PRO A 193 -1.20 23.37 -9.78
C PRO A 193 -1.75 23.60 -11.19
N GLY A 194 -1.82 22.54 -11.98
CA GLY A 194 -2.25 22.62 -13.36
C GLY A 194 -2.18 21.27 -14.04
N GLY A 195 -2.41 21.24 -15.35
CA GLY A 195 -2.29 20.04 -16.13
C GLY A 195 -2.18 20.36 -17.62
N ALA A 196 -1.75 19.39 -18.39
CA ALA A 196 -1.70 19.48 -19.85
C ALA A 196 -2.40 18.26 -20.45
N ALA A 197 -3.26 18.52 -21.43
CA ALA A 197 -3.93 17.47 -22.19
C ALA A 197 -3.00 16.97 -23.29
N LEU A 198 -2.73 15.67 -23.31
CA LEU A 198 -1.92 15.00 -24.31
C LEU A 198 -2.83 14.54 -25.45
N GLU A 199 -3.63 15.44 -26.03
CA GLU A 199 -4.64 15.10 -27.04
C GLU A 199 -4.19 15.32 -28.48
N GLN A 200 -2.93 15.71 -28.69
CA GLN A 200 -2.40 15.97 -30.02
C GLN A 200 -2.47 14.73 -30.93
N PRO A 201 -2.74 14.88 -32.24
CA PRO A 201 -2.89 13.75 -33.16
C PRO A 201 -1.62 12.91 -33.30
N GLU A 202 -0.45 13.55 -33.19
CA GLU A 202 0.88 12.91 -33.27
C GLU A 202 1.30 12.23 -31.95
N GLN A 203 0.55 12.44 -30.86
CA GLN A 203 0.85 11.87 -29.55
C GLN A 203 0.70 10.34 -29.60
N LYS A 204 1.82 9.63 -29.51
CA LYS A 204 1.86 8.16 -29.46
C LYS A 204 1.40 7.64 -28.09
N PHE A 205 1.08 6.36 -28.05
CA PHE A 205 0.82 5.61 -26.82
C PHE A 205 1.60 4.29 -26.82
N VAL A 206 1.67 3.62 -25.66
CA VAL A 206 2.39 2.36 -25.51
C VAL A 206 1.47 1.19 -25.82
N GLN A 207 1.91 0.27 -26.66
CA GLN A 207 1.25 -1.01 -26.91
C GLN A 207 2.16 -2.15 -26.49
N LEU A 208 1.62 -3.09 -25.71
CA LEU A 208 2.29 -4.28 -25.23
C LEU A 208 1.58 -5.52 -25.76
N THR A 209 2.35 -6.43 -26.33
CA THR A 209 1.90 -7.80 -26.62
C THR A 209 2.29 -8.67 -25.43
N LEU A 210 1.31 -9.04 -24.64
CA LEU A 210 1.49 -9.89 -23.47
C LEU A 210 1.17 -11.34 -23.84
N SER A 211 1.98 -12.27 -23.35
CA SER A 211 1.73 -13.71 -23.54
C SER A 211 1.82 -14.50 -22.25
N ARG A 212 1.13 -15.63 -22.24
CA ARG A 212 1.31 -16.71 -21.26
C ARG A 212 1.46 -17.99 -22.07
N ALA A 213 2.40 -18.88 -21.74
CA ALA A 213 2.49 -20.12 -22.50
C ALA A 213 1.39 -21.12 -22.11
N ASN A 214 1.00 -21.13 -20.83
CA ASN A 214 -0.12 -21.90 -20.29
C ASN A 214 -0.72 -21.17 -19.08
N ALA A 215 -1.67 -21.79 -18.38
CA ALA A 215 -2.32 -21.19 -17.21
C ALA A 215 -1.42 -21.11 -15.97
N GLU A 216 -0.37 -21.94 -15.91
CA GLU A 216 0.58 -22.04 -14.80
C GLU A 216 1.80 -21.15 -15.01
N GLU A 217 2.16 -20.89 -16.27
CA GLU A 217 3.26 -20.03 -16.68
C GLU A 217 2.91 -18.56 -16.52
N GLY A 218 3.92 -17.80 -16.10
CA GLY A 218 3.80 -16.37 -15.88
C GLY A 218 3.54 -15.56 -17.15
N LEU A 219 3.01 -14.37 -16.93
CA LEU A 219 2.91 -13.29 -17.89
C LEU A 219 4.30 -12.89 -18.38
N LYS A 220 4.46 -12.79 -19.70
CA LYS A 220 5.67 -12.34 -20.38
C LYS A 220 5.34 -11.21 -21.35
N ILE A 221 6.23 -10.24 -21.47
CA ILE A 221 6.12 -9.15 -22.46
C ILE A 221 6.83 -9.61 -23.74
N LYS A 222 6.07 -10.06 -24.74
CA LYS A 222 6.65 -10.48 -26.04
C LYS A 222 7.22 -9.29 -26.81
N GLN A 223 6.49 -8.18 -26.80
CA GLN A 223 6.78 -7.01 -27.63
C GLN A 223 6.21 -5.76 -26.98
N ILE A 224 6.92 -4.65 -27.13
CA ILE A 224 6.50 -3.32 -26.68
C ILE A 224 6.82 -2.29 -27.75
N GLU A 225 5.83 -1.49 -28.12
CA GLU A 225 5.93 -0.54 -29.23
C GLU A 225 5.23 0.78 -28.89
N LEU A 226 5.70 1.85 -29.51
CA LEU A 226 5.02 3.14 -29.52
C LEU A 226 4.20 3.25 -30.79
N VAL A 227 2.88 3.35 -30.64
CA VAL A 227 1.93 3.34 -31.77
C VAL A 227 1.18 4.66 -31.85
N GLY A 228 0.80 5.04 -33.06
CA GLY A 228 0.00 6.23 -33.33
C GLY A 228 -1.45 6.07 -32.88
N ARG A 229 -2.17 7.21 -32.80
CA ARG A 229 -3.59 7.26 -32.36
C ARG A 229 -4.56 6.53 -33.29
N ASP A 230 -4.19 6.41 -34.55
CA ASP A 230 -4.92 5.67 -35.59
C ASP A 230 -4.92 4.16 -35.35
N SER A 231 -3.93 3.66 -34.61
CA SER A 231 -3.68 2.24 -34.35
C SER A 231 -4.39 1.72 -33.08
N ARG A 232 -5.47 2.39 -32.64
CA ARG A 232 -6.27 1.93 -31.50
C ARG A 232 -6.82 0.53 -31.73
N ILE A 233 -6.80 -0.31 -30.69
CA ILE A 233 -7.31 -1.69 -30.77
C ILE A 233 -8.75 -1.66 -31.28
N LYS A 234 -8.97 -2.30 -32.43
CA LYS A 234 -10.31 -2.69 -32.88
C LYS A 234 -10.59 -4.10 -32.37
N ALA A 235 -11.82 -4.36 -31.96
CA ALA A 235 -12.20 -5.69 -31.48
C ALA A 235 -11.88 -6.73 -32.56
N ALA A 236 -11.06 -7.72 -32.21
CA ALA A 236 -10.71 -8.80 -33.13
C ALA A 236 -11.95 -9.69 -33.36
N LYS A 237 -12.16 -10.15 -34.60
CA LYS A 237 -13.21 -11.14 -34.90
C LYS A 237 -12.76 -12.51 -34.41
N LEU A 238 -13.54 -13.12 -33.50
CA LEU A 238 -13.35 -14.49 -33.06
C LEU A 238 -13.77 -15.49 -34.17
N PRO A 239 -13.34 -16.76 -34.12
CA PRO A 239 -13.75 -17.79 -35.09
C PRO A 239 -15.27 -17.97 -35.21
N CYS A 240 -16.03 -17.63 -34.16
CA CYS A 240 -17.49 -17.65 -34.16
C CYS A 240 -18.14 -16.40 -34.80
N GLY A 241 -17.36 -15.50 -35.39
CA GLY A 241 -17.81 -14.26 -36.04
C GLY A 241 -18.14 -13.11 -35.08
N ARG A 242 -18.15 -13.36 -33.76
CA ARG A 242 -18.38 -12.33 -32.74
C ARG A 242 -17.12 -11.51 -32.50
N ASP A 243 -17.31 -10.25 -32.16
CA ASP A 243 -16.21 -9.37 -31.74
C ASP A 243 -15.68 -9.83 -30.37
N ALA A 244 -14.36 -9.90 -30.24
CA ALA A 244 -13.71 -10.21 -28.99
C ALA A 244 -13.97 -9.09 -27.96
N PRO A 245 -14.15 -9.45 -26.68
CA PRO A 245 -14.38 -8.44 -25.66
C PRO A 245 -13.14 -7.55 -25.54
N VAL A 246 -13.35 -6.23 -25.65
CA VAL A 246 -12.34 -5.21 -25.43
C VAL A 246 -12.66 -4.54 -24.09
N TYR A 247 -11.77 -4.67 -23.13
CA TYR A 247 -11.91 -4.05 -21.82
C TYR A 247 -11.19 -2.71 -21.83
N ARG A 248 -11.95 -1.62 -21.69
CA ARG A 248 -11.43 -0.26 -21.66
C ARG A 248 -11.72 0.35 -20.31
N SER A 249 -10.70 0.93 -19.68
CA SER A 249 -10.83 1.65 -18.42
C SER A 249 -10.11 2.98 -18.54
N ILE A 250 -10.78 4.02 -18.05
CA ILE A 250 -10.32 5.41 -18.10
C ILE A 250 -10.09 5.84 -16.65
N PHE A 251 -8.90 6.35 -16.40
CA PHE A 251 -8.51 6.94 -15.14
C PHE A 251 -8.19 8.41 -15.33
N ARG A 252 -8.79 9.25 -14.49
CA ARG A 252 -8.52 10.68 -14.44
C ARG A 252 -7.97 11.01 -13.08
N SER A 253 -6.71 11.42 -13.01
CA SER A 253 -6.05 11.62 -11.73
C SER A 253 -6.75 12.71 -10.89
N THR A 254 -7.39 13.69 -11.53
CA THR A 254 -8.15 14.77 -10.87
C THR A 254 -9.43 14.30 -10.19
N GLU A 255 -10.03 13.20 -10.65
CA GLU A 255 -11.24 12.63 -10.06
C GLU A 255 -10.94 11.71 -8.87
N TRP A 256 -9.67 11.43 -8.58
CA TRP A 256 -9.24 10.50 -7.54
C TRP A 256 -8.31 11.19 -6.53
N ASP A 257 -8.64 11.03 -5.25
CA ASP A 257 -7.80 11.45 -4.13
C ASP A 257 -7.37 10.26 -3.26
N TYR A 258 -6.73 10.54 -2.14
CA TYR A 258 -6.27 9.52 -1.19
C TYR A 258 -7.41 8.63 -0.65
N TYR A 259 -8.64 9.14 -0.61
CA TYR A 259 -9.79 8.44 -0.05
C TYR A 259 -10.60 7.67 -1.11
N GLY A 260 -10.31 7.88 -2.40
CA GLY A 260 -10.95 7.20 -3.53
C GLY A 260 -11.47 8.17 -4.58
N GLN A 261 -12.42 7.72 -5.39
CA GLN A 261 -13.02 8.56 -6.42
C GLN A 261 -13.94 9.60 -5.80
N GLN A 262 -13.75 10.87 -6.19
CA GLN A 262 -14.58 11.99 -5.78
C GLN A 262 -16.05 11.74 -6.15
N GLY A 263 -16.95 12.15 -5.26
CA GLY A 263 -18.39 11.97 -5.44
C GLY A 263 -18.93 10.55 -5.14
N THR A 264 -18.08 9.58 -4.80
CA THR A 264 -18.54 8.23 -4.42
C THR A 264 -18.87 8.12 -2.92
N TRP A 265 -19.87 7.30 -2.59
CA TRP A 265 -20.23 6.97 -1.20
C TRP A 265 -19.07 6.30 -0.44
N MET A 266 -18.32 5.45 -1.13
CA MET A 266 -17.15 4.76 -0.56
C MET A 266 -16.09 5.76 -0.09
N ARG A 267 -15.81 6.80 -0.90
CA ARG A 267 -14.90 7.88 -0.50
C ARG A 267 -15.38 8.60 0.74
N THR A 268 -16.66 8.95 0.82
CA THR A 268 -17.23 9.62 2.00
C THR A 268 -17.04 8.77 3.26
N TRP A 269 -17.28 7.45 3.16
CA TRP A 269 -17.02 6.53 4.26
C TRP A 269 -15.54 6.48 4.65
N HIS A 270 -14.62 6.43 3.69
CA HIS A 270 -13.20 6.45 3.98
C HIS A 270 -12.76 7.74 4.66
N VAL A 271 -13.25 8.90 4.21
CA VAL A 271 -12.97 10.20 4.87
C VAL A 271 -13.47 10.19 6.32
N VAL A 272 -14.71 9.75 6.55
CA VAL A 272 -15.28 9.69 7.90
C VAL A 272 -14.52 8.71 8.79
N ALA A 273 -14.22 7.51 8.29
CA ALA A 273 -13.48 6.50 9.03
C ALA A 273 -12.06 6.98 9.38
N TRP A 274 -11.35 7.59 8.42
CA TRP A 274 -10.02 8.14 8.64
C TRP A 274 -10.03 9.29 9.64
N GLN A 275 -10.90 10.28 9.46
CA GLN A 275 -11.03 11.41 10.40
C GLN A 275 -11.45 10.95 11.81
N THR A 276 -12.30 9.93 11.90
CA THR A 276 -12.67 9.31 13.18
C THR A 276 -11.48 8.59 13.80
N GLY A 277 -10.66 7.91 13.00
CA GLY A 277 -9.39 7.30 13.42
C GLY A 277 -8.42 8.33 13.99
N ASP A 278 -8.11 9.39 13.23
CA ASP A 278 -7.24 10.49 13.67
C ASP A 278 -7.75 11.15 14.96
N TRP A 279 -9.07 11.36 15.04
CA TRP A 279 -9.72 11.89 16.24
C TRP A 279 -9.62 10.92 17.42
N LEU A 280 -9.87 9.63 17.20
CA LEU A 280 -9.76 8.60 18.23
C LEU A 280 -8.32 8.54 18.75
N GLU A 281 -7.31 8.45 17.88
CA GLU A 281 -5.90 8.43 18.26
C GLU A 281 -5.52 9.64 19.12
N ALA A 282 -5.92 10.85 18.70
CA ALA A 282 -5.70 12.06 19.47
C ALA A 282 -6.43 12.09 20.82
N LYS A 283 -7.49 11.30 20.99
CA LYS A 283 -8.34 11.24 22.20
C LYS A 283 -8.22 9.93 22.99
N ILE A 284 -7.45 8.93 22.54
CA ILE A 284 -7.11 7.71 23.28
C ILE A 284 -6.73 8.01 24.73
N PRO A 285 -5.83 8.98 25.05
CA PRO A 285 -5.49 9.26 26.44
C PRO A 285 -6.69 9.75 27.27
N ILE A 286 -7.62 10.50 26.68
CA ILE A 286 -8.84 10.96 27.37
C ILE A 286 -9.77 9.78 27.62
N PHE A 287 -9.95 8.87 26.65
CA PHE A 287 -10.73 7.65 26.87
C PHE A 287 -10.12 6.76 27.95
N ILE A 288 -8.80 6.59 27.97
CA ILE A 288 -8.09 5.86 29.03
C ILE A 288 -8.35 6.51 30.40
N LEU A 289 -8.26 7.84 30.49
CA LEU A 289 -8.57 8.57 31.73
C LEU A 289 -10.03 8.38 32.16
N ILE A 290 -10.99 8.45 31.23
CA ILE A 290 -12.41 8.21 31.53
C ILE A 290 -12.62 6.78 32.05
N VAL A 291 -12.01 5.78 31.42
CA VAL A 291 -12.10 4.37 31.85
C VAL A 291 -11.47 4.18 33.24
N ILE A 292 -10.31 4.78 33.50
CA ILE A 292 -9.66 4.75 34.82
C ILE A 292 -10.56 5.41 35.87
N CYS A 293 -11.11 6.60 35.59
CA CYS A 293 -12.01 7.31 36.50
C CYS A 293 -13.30 6.52 36.76
N ALA A 294 -13.90 5.94 35.72
CA ALA A 294 -15.09 5.09 35.85
C ALA A 294 -14.79 3.83 36.67
N GLY A 295 -13.66 3.17 36.42
CA GLY A 295 -13.20 2.01 37.19
C GLY A 295 -12.94 2.36 38.66
N ALA A 296 -12.29 3.48 38.95
CA ALA A 296 -12.08 3.96 40.32
C ALA A 296 -13.41 4.24 41.05
N CYS A 297 -14.34 4.95 40.39
CA CYS A 297 -15.69 5.18 40.92
C CYS A 297 -16.43 3.87 41.18
N PHE A 298 -16.33 2.90 40.28
CA PHE A 298 -16.93 1.57 40.44
C PHE A 298 -16.34 0.83 41.64
N LEU A 299 -15.01 0.81 41.80
CA LEU A 299 -14.34 0.17 42.94
C LEU A 299 -14.71 0.82 44.29
N VAL A 300 -14.82 2.15 44.34
CA VAL A 300 -15.26 2.87 45.55
C VAL A 300 -16.70 2.51 45.91
N ARG A 301 -17.61 2.51 44.92
CA ARG A 301 -19.01 2.13 45.15
C ARG A 301 -19.14 0.67 45.57
N TRP A 302 -18.39 -0.23 44.95
CA TRP A 302 -18.36 -1.65 45.30
C TRP A 302 -17.85 -1.86 46.73
N ARG A 303 -16.76 -1.19 47.12
CA ARG A 303 -16.28 -1.23 48.51
C ARG A 303 -17.27 -0.65 49.51
N ALA A 304 -17.91 0.47 49.21
CA ALA A 304 -18.92 1.04 50.09
C ALA A 304 -20.13 0.11 50.26
N ALA A 305 -20.56 -0.56 49.19
CA ALA A 305 -21.63 -1.57 49.26
C ALA A 305 -21.21 -2.78 50.10
N LEU A 306 -19.97 -3.26 49.95
CA LEU A 306 -19.42 -4.35 50.78
C LEU A 306 -19.34 -3.97 52.25
N MET A 307 -18.91 -2.76 52.59
CA MET A 307 -18.86 -2.29 53.98
C MET A 307 -20.25 -2.20 54.60
N ARG A 308 -21.24 -1.65 53.89
CA ARG A 308 -22.64 -1.61 54.35
C ARG A 308 -23.24 -3.01 54.54
N ALA A 309 -22.91 -3.95 53.65
CA ALA A 309 -23.37 -5.33 53.79
C ALA A 309 -22.76 -6.04 55.01
N LYS A 310 -21.52 -5.69 55.38
CA LYS A 310 -20.90 -6.17 56.64
C LYS A 310 -21.56 -5.57 57.86
N GLU A 311 -21.77 -4.25 57.90
CA GLU A 311 -22.46 -3.58 59.01
C GLU A 311 -23.86 -4.17 59.26
N MET A 312 -24.65 -4.38 58.20
CA MET A 312 -25.97 -5.02 58.32
C MET A 312 -25.88 -6.47 58.83
N ARG A 313 -24.80 -7.19 58.49
CA ARG A 313 -24.58 -8.56 58.95
C ARG A 313 -24.18 -8.59 60.43
N ASP A 314 -23.28 -7.71 60.84
CA ASP A 314 -22.86 -7.56 62.23
C ASP A 314 -24.06 -7.14 63.10
N GLU A 315 -24.93 -6.22 62.63
CA GLU A 315 -26.17 -5.86 63.31
C GLU A 315 -27.16 -7.04 63.43
N THR A 316 -27.27 -7.90 62.39
CA THR A 316 -28.09 -9.11 62.48
C THR A 316 -27.48 -10.16 63.40
N GLU A 317 -26.17 -10.34 63.40
CA GLU A 317 -25.47 -11.28 64.30
C GLU A 317 -25.58 -10.80 65.76
N ASP A 318 -25.48 -9.49 66.03
CA ASP A 318 -25.72 -8.91 67.36
C ASP A 318 -27.20 -9.03 67.79
N ALA A 319 -28.15 -8.83 66.88
CA ALA A 319 -29.57 -9.02 67.16
C ALA A 319 -29.92 -10.49 67.44
N GLU A 320 -29.31 -11.43 66.70
CA GLU A 320 -29.45 -12.87 66.95
C GLU A 320 -28.77 -13.27 68.26
N ALA A 321 -27.58 -12.75 68.57
CA ALA A 321 -26.90 -12.98 69.85
C ALA A 321 -27.66 -12.40 71.06
N ALA A 322 -28.37 -11.28 70.89
CA ALA A 322 -29.23 -10.72 71.94
C ALA A 322 -30.54 -11.51 72.15
N LEU A 323 -31.01 -12.26 71.14
CA LEU A 323 -32.17 -13.15 71.23
C LEU A 323 -31.83 -14.52 71.84
N LEU A 324 -30.56 -14.90 71.83
CA LEU A 324 -30.05 -16.03 72.60
C LEU A 324 -29.85 -15.60 74.07
N GLU A 325 -30.93 -15.46 74.82
CA GLU A 325 -30.82 -15.50 76.29
C GLU A 325 -30.11 -16.80 76.67
N PRO A 326 -29.15 -16.77 77.63
CA PRO A 326 -28.51 -17.98 78.09
C PRO A 326 -29.57 -18.84 78.80
N GLU A 327 -30.19 -19.77 78.07
CA GLU A 327 -30.72 -20.96 78.72
C GLU A 327 -29.52 -21.61 79.42
N GLU A 328 -29.48 -21.52 80.75
CA GLU A 328 -28.56 -22.25 81.60
C GLU A 328 -28.78 -23.75 81.36
N ILE A 329 -28.12 -24.29 80.34
CA ILE A 329 -28.03 -25.74 80.12
C ILE A 329 -27.12 -26.28 81.23
N LYS A 330 -27.74 -26.65 82.34
CA LYS A 330 -27.22 -27.68 83.25
C LYS A 330 -27.21 -29.00 82.49
N GLU A 331 -26.15 -29.25 81.73
CA GLU A 331 -25.83 -30.60 81.28
C GLU A 331 -24.34 -30.84 81.44
N LYS A 332 -24.00 -31.13 82.70
CA LYS A 332 -22.87 -32.01 83.01
C LYS A 332 -23.16 -33.38 82.41
N ASP A 333 -22.12 -33.95 81.83
CA ASP A 333 -21.95 -35.37 81.54
C ASP A 333 -22.78 -35.93 80.38
N LYS A 334 -22.16 -35.92 79.18
CA LYS A 334 -22.09 -37.02 78.19
C LYS A 334 -22.16 -36.48 76.76
N VAL A 335 -21.01 -36.21 76.15
CA VAL A 335 -20.74 -36.63 74.76
C VAL A 335 -19.24 -36.81 74.60
N GLU A 336 -18.71 -37.81 75.30
CA GLU A 336 -17.37 -38.37 75.06
C GLU A 336 -17.57 -39.74 74.37
N GLU A 337 -18.35 -39.81 73.28
CA GLU A 337 -18.58 -41.08 72.57
C GLU A 337 -19.12 -40.93 71.12
N VAL A 338 -18.71 -39.92 70.34
CA VAL A 338 -18.95 -39.95 68.87
C VAL A 338 -17.83 -39.24 68.10
N VAL A 339 -16.57 -39.41 68.53
CA VAL A 339 -15.37 -38.95 67.78
C VAL A 339 -14.68 -40.12 67.06
N GLU A 340 -15.21 -41.34 67.15
CA GLU A 340 -14.61 -42.55 66.54
C GLU A 340 -15.51 -43.18 65.47
N LYS A 341 -15.90 -42.38 64.47
CA LYS A 341 -16.35 -42.88 63.16
C LYS A 341 -16.57 -41.67 62.26
N LEU A 342 -15.60 -41.41 61.40
CA LEU A 342 -15.70 -40.84 60.04
C LEU A 342 -14.31 -40.32 59.65
N GLU A 343 -13.30 -41.20 59.74
CA GLU A 343 -12.14 -41.16 58.85
C GLU A 343 -12.54 -41.93 57.60
N GLY A 344 -12.45 -41.29 56.43
CA GLY A 344 -12.64 -41.93 55.14
C GLY A 344 -13.46 -41.07 54.19
N GLU A 345 -12.79 -40.24 53.40
CA GLU A 345 -12.80 -40.33 51.92
C GLU A 345 -12.16 -39.07 51.35
N ASP A 346 -10.91 -39.25 50.93
CA ASP A 346 -10.23 -38.38 49.98
C ASP A 346 -10.92 -38.53 48.62
N GLU A 347 -11.58 -37.48 48.13
CA GLU A 347 -11.94 -37.36 46.72
C GLU A 347 -11.32 -36.10 46.10
N GLU A 348 -10.36 -36.41 45.22
CA GLU A 348 -9.63 -35.58 44.29
C GLU A 348 -10.54 -35.19 43.11
N PRO A 349 -10.75 -33.90 42.80
CA PRO A 349 -11.43 -33.53 41.56
C PRO A 349 -10.43 -33.47 40.40
N ASP A 350 -10.48 -34.52 39.58
CA ASP A 350 -10.01 -34.54 38.20
C ASP A 350 -10.82 -33.55 37.35
N ASP A 351 -10.28 -32.35 37.12
CA ASP A 351 -10.80 -31.46 36.07
C ASP A 351 -9.99 -31.66 34.78
N ALA A 352 -10.58 -32.47 33.90
CA ALA A 352 -10.17 -32.71 32.54
C ALA A 352 -10.24 -31.44 31.68
N LEU A 353 -9.10 -31.07 31.10
CA LEU A 353 -9.01 -30.13 29.98
C LEU A 353 -9.59 -30.78 28.71
N PRO A 354 -10.54 -30.15 28.00
CA PRO A 354 -10.96 -30.62 26.70
C PRO A 354 -9.86 -30.37 25.66
N GLU A 355 -9.49 -31.45 24.97
CA GLU A 355 -8.61 -31.50 23.81
C GLU A 355 -9.15 -30.58 22.70
N ALA A 356 -8.35 -29.58 22.31
CA ALA A 356 -8.65 -28.75 21.15
C ALA A 356 -8.38 -29.54 19.87
N THR A 357 -9.47 -29.91 19.20
CA THR A 357 -9.52 -30.50 17.87
C THR A 357 -8.73 -29.67 16.86
N LYS A 358 -7.72 -30.27 16.24
CA LYS A 358 -7.07 -29.75 15.04
C LYS A 358 -8.08 -29.72 13.87
N PRO A 359 -8.25 -28.61 13.14
CA PRO A 359 -8.89 -28.68 11.83
C PRO A 359 -7.96 -29.42 10.87
N SER A 360 -8.49 -30.49 10.29
CA SER A 360 -7.92 -31.18 9.14
C SER A 360 -7.76 -30.19 7.99
N LEU A 361 -6.53 -30.06 7.50
CA LEU A 361 -6.30 -29.86 6.08
C LEU A 361 -7.02 -30.99 5.33
N LEU A 362 -7.92 -30.65 4.42
CA LEU A 362 -8.06 -31.26 3.09
C LEU A 362 -9.14 -30.51 2.29
N ASP A 363 -8.76 -30.28 1.03
CA ASP A 363 -9.51 -29.91 -0.18
C ASP A 363 -9.83 -28.44 -0.47
#